data_AF-A0A510KMR8-F1
#
_entry.id   AF-A0A510KMR8-F1
#
_cell.length_a   1.000
_cell.length_b   1.000
_cell.length_c   1.000
_cell.angle_alpha   90.00
_cell.angle_beta   90.00
_cell.angle_gamma   90.00
#
_symmetry.space_group_name_H-M   'P 1'
#
loop_
_entity.id
_entity.type
_entity.pdbx_description
1 polymer ?
#
loop_
_entity_poly.entity_id
_entity_poly.type
_entity_poly.pdbx_seq_one_letter_code
_entity_poly.pdbx_strand_id
1 'polypeptide(L)'
;MKDISIELYSQKENYKGIQEFFKFFLNYVKPARMSIIASFTNKDYNEKFNEKKFFEEISDEKYKNKYHTIFINGKSLLDPSISYNPNRMYISMNKEVYMENKEEIDNFISNLFQKIQADIGFLEDDTYRYLENEEDIEGFEEAGGKLIEDRVVKIGNELKIDTSKNPGHTKMINGLPIGVYWKMWIGHDYYRYLSQRKLSEYDNCYENIELEDGSRKIVMTETLDEFISEKTDDMKWDFREKMELKKVEEMLYNLPEEDIPDGELLEETIISKDGKAEYTLTYFDDNMEWMEKAYATKYYLIKHLLDEEGNWMSEDGEMTKTGWMKNLDFEKLYNGEI
;
A
#
# COMPACT_ATOMS: atom_id res chain seq x y z
N MET A 1 9.66 -0.83 21.64
CA MET A 1 10.26 0.46 21.22
C MET A 1 9.11 1.29 20.72
N LYS A 2 8.99 2.59 21.04
CA LYS A 2 7.90 3.39 20.46
C LYS A 2 8.35 3.83 19.08
N ASP A 3 7.76 3.22 18.07
CA ASP A 3 8.05 3.52 16.68
C ASP A 3 6.94 4.40 16.12
N ILE A 4 7.34 5.29 15.22
CA ILE A 4 6.43 6.10 14.43
C ILE A 4 6.49 5.63 12.99
N SER A 5 5.40 5.80 12.27
CA SER A 5 5.37 5.69 10.81
C SER A 5 5.21 7.05 10.16
N ILE A 6 5.84 7.22 9.01
CA ILE A 6 5.58 8.31 8.07
C ILE A 6 5.23 7.67 6.73
N GLU A 7 4.13 8.10 6.14
CA GLU A 7 3.65 7.57 4.87
C GLU A 7 3.32 8.69 3.91
N LEU A 8 3.67 8.52 2.64
CA LEU A 8 3.27 9.41 1.55
C LEU A 8 2.62 8.56 0.45
N TYR A 9 1.37 8.86 0.14
CA TYR A 9 0.58 8.20 -0.89
C TYR A 9 0.48 9.06 -2.13
N SER A 10 0.54 8.42 -3.29
CA SER A 10 0.28 9.05 -4.57
C SER A 10 -0.33 8.04 -5.52
N GLN A 11 -1.36 8.42 -6.27
CA GLN A 11 -1.92 7.59 -7.34
C GLN A 11 -1.04 7.60 -8.60
N LYS A 12 0.02 8.43 -8.64
CA LYS A 12 0.96 8.52 -9.77
C LYS A 12 2.31 7.95 -9.35
N GLU A 13 2.90 7.15 -10.24
CA GLU A 13 4.22 6.60 -10.02
C GLU A 13 5.26 7.73 -9.92
N ASN A 14 5.98 7.78 -8.80
CA ASN A 14 6.86 8.88 -8.46
C ASN A 14 8.31 8.45 -8.30
N TYR A 15 8.83 7.81 -9.36
CA TYR A 15 10.12 7.15 -9.35
C TYR A 15 11.30 8.02 -8.87
N LYS A 16 11.31 9.30 -9.26
CA LYS A 16 12.35 10.25 -8.84
C LYS A 16 12.29 10.62 -7.36
N GLY A 17 11.11 10.65 -6.76
CA GLY A 17 10.92 10.92 -5.34
C GLY A 17 11.40 9.79 -4.45
N ILE A 18 11.27 8.54 -4.92
CA ILE A 18 11.68 7.34 -4.19
C ILE A 18 13.15 7.42 -3.78
N GLN A 19 14.03 7.73 -4.74
CA GLN A 19 15.45 7.71 -4.48
C GLN A 19 15.84 8.76 -3.46
N GLU A 20 15.21 9.94 -3.50
CA GLU A 20 15.44 10.99 -2.52
C GLU A 20 14.91 10.60 -1.14
N PHE A 21 13.73 9.97 -1.08
CA PHE A 21 13.15 9.42 0.14
C PHE A 21 14.08 8.39 0.80
N PHE A 22 14.52 7.36 0.07
CA PHE A 22 15.45 6.36 0.61
C PHE A 22 16.78 6.99 1.01
N LYS A 23 17.39 7.83 0.17
CA LYS A 23 18.68 8.48 0.49
C LYS A 23 18.62 9.30 1.77
N PHE A 24 17.53 10.04 1.97
CA PHE A 24 17.34 10.83 3.19
C PHE A 24 17.19 9.93 4.42
N PHE A 25 16.30 8.94 4.35
CA PHE A 25 15.98 8.10 5.51
C PHE A 25 17.03 7.03 5.85
N LEU A 26 17.95 6.71 4.92
CA LEU A 26 19.13 5.90 5.21
C LEU A 26 20.08 6.54 6.25
N ASN A 27 19.94 7.83 6.53
CA ASN A 27 20.67 8.47 7.64
C ASN A 27 20.12 8.06 9.02
N TYR A 28 18.85 7.66 9.09
CA TYR A 28 18.15 7.33 10.35
C TYR A 28 17.88 5.82 10.49
N VAL A 29 17.85 5.09 9.38
CA VAL A 29 17.66 3.63 9.35
C VAL A 29 18.96 2.94 8.99
N LYS A 30 19.31 1.90 9.74
CA LYS A 30 20.48 1.05 9.47
C LYS A 30 20.02 -0.29 8.90
N PRO A 31 19.76 -0.39 7.58
CA PRO A 31 19.27 -1.61 6.98
C PRO A 31 20.32 -2.72 7.05
N ALA A 32 19.87 -3.92 7.40
CA ALA A 32 20.68 -5.14 7.32
C ALA A 32 20.36 -5.95 6.07
N ARG A 33 19.10 -5.90 5.62
CA ARG A 33 18.61 -6.65 4.47
C ARG A 33 17.82 -5.74 3.52
N MET A 34 17.74 -6.18 2.28
CA MET A 34 16.81 -5.68 1.29
C MET A 34 15.95 -6.82 0.78
N SER A 35 14.72 -6.52 0.40
CA SER A 35 13.83 -7.41 -0.33
C SER A 35 13.07 -6.61 -1.38
N ILE A 36 12.84 -7.21 -2.53
CA ILE A 36 12.00 -6.66 -3.59
C ILE A 36 10.95 -7.73 -3.87
N ILE A 37 9.70 -7.41 -3.57
CA ILE A 37 8.55 -8.24 -3.85
C ILE A 37 7.89 -7.65 -5.09
N ALA A 38 8.02 -8.31 -6.22
CA ALA A 38 7.38 -7.89 -7.46
C ALA A 38 6.50 -9.03 -7.95
N SER A 39 5.22 -8.75 -8.20
CA SER A 39 4.28 -9.76 -8.70
C SER A 39 4.73 -10.35 -10.04
N PHE A 40 5.47 -9.56 -10.82
CA PHE A 40 6.00 -9.91 -12.13
C PHE A 40 7.37 -10.59 -12.14
N THR A 41 7.91 -11.00 -11.00
CA THR A 41 9.11 -11.85 -10.96
C THR A 41 9.11 -12.76 -9.76
N ASN A 42 9.48 -14.03 -9.96
CA ASN A 42 9.70 -14.99 -8.89
C ASN A 42 11.13 -14.92 -8.28
N LYS A 43 11.93 -13.93 -8.67
CA LYS A 43 13.28 -13.74 -8.14
C LYS A 43 13.22 -13.34 -6.67
N ASP A 44 13.89 -14.13 -5.82
CA ASP A 44 14.03 -13.82 -4.40
C ASP A 44 15.17 -12.81 -4.20
N TYR A 45 14.78 -11.56 -3.92
CA TYR A 45 15.71 -10.47 -3.65
C TYR A 45 16.10 -10.35 -2.17
N ASN A 46 15.77 -11.33 -1.33
CA ASN A 46 16.02 -11.27 0.10
C ASN A 46 17.51 -11.45 0.45
N GLU A 47 18.28 -10.39 0.26
CA GLU A 47 19.73 -10.37 0.39
C GLU A 47 20.20 -9.38 1.47
N LYS A 48 21.50 -9.43 1.79
CA LYS A 48 22.15 -8.42 2.61
C LYS A 48 22.10 -7.07 1.89
N PHE A 49 21.72 -6.01 2.61
CA PHE A 49 21.63 -4.67 2.03
C PHE A 49 22.98 -4.23 1.43
N ASN A 50 22.92 -3.80 0.16
CA ASN A 50 24.01 -3.14 -0.54
C ASN A 50 23.45 -1.92 -1.25
N GLU A 51 23.83 -0.73 -0.80
CA GLU A 51 23.27 0.53 -1.28
C GLU A 51 23.39 0.70 -2.81
N LYS A 52 24.54 0.34 -3.39
CA LYS A 52 24.75 0.45 -4.83
C LYS A 52 23.81 -0.48 -5.61
N LYS A 53 23.79 -1.77 -5.24
CA LYS A 53 22.91 -2.76 -5.88
C LYS A 53 21.43 -2.38 -5.70
N PHE A 54 21.08 -1.86 -4.53
CA PHE A 54 19.73 -1.38 -4.23
C PHE A 54 19.32 -0.27 -5.21
N PHE A 55 20.12 0.80 -5.34
CA PHE A 55 19.80 1.89 -6.25
C PHE A 55 19.85 1.48 -7.73
N GLU A 56 20.67 0.49 -8.10
CA GLU A 56 20.67 -0.11 -9.44
C GLU A 56 19.34 -0.85 -9.72
N GLU A 57 18.92 -1.75 -8.82
CA GLU A 57 17.71 -2.56 -8.99
C GLU A 57 16.46 -1.68 -9.03
N ILE A 58 16.32 -0.74 -8.09
CA ILE A 58 15.12 0.10 -8.11
C ILE A 58 15.06 0.92 -9.40
N SER A 59 16.20 1.28 -10.01
CA SER A 59 16.25 2.11 -11.24
C SER A 59 16.05 1.34 -12.52
N ASP A 60 15.85 0.02 -12.44
CA ASP A 60 15.66 -0.84 -13.59
C ASP A 60 14.31 -0.54 -14.26
N GLU A 61 14.32 -0.35 -15.59
CA GLU A 61 13.13 -0.02 -16.36
C GLU A 61 12.04 -1.09 -16.27
N LYS A 62 12.40 -2.34 -15.93
CA LYS A 62 11.41 -3.42 -15.71
C LYS A 62 10.45 -3.13 -14.55
N TYR A 63 10.82 -2.28 -13.58
CA TYR A 63 9.97 -1.89 -12.45
C TYR A 63 9.06 -0.69 -12.77
N LYS A 64 9.31 0.00 -13.88
CA LYS A 64 8.61 1.23 -14.21
C LYS A 64 7.15 0.98 -14.62
N ASN A 65 6.24 1.72 -14.00
CA ASN A 65 4.78 1.60 -14.10
C ASN A 65 4.26 0.23 -13.65
N LYS A 66 4.99 -0.49 -12.80
CA LYS A 66 4.61 -1.84 -12.35
C LYS A 66 4.40 -1.88 -10.85
N TYR A 67 3.40 -2.62 -10.39
CA TYR A 67 3.25 -2.84 -8.95
C TYR A 67 4.39 -3.72 -8.42
N HIS A 68 5.22 -3.13 -7.58
CA HIS A 68 6.28 -3.81 -6.86
C HIS A 68 6.39 -3.18 -5.48
N THR A 69 6.92 -3.91 -4.52
CA THR A 69 7.23 -3.36 -3.21
C THR A 69 8.68 -3.63 -2.87
N ILE A 70 9.42 -2.55 -2.65
CA ILE A 70 10.80 -2.56 -2.20
C ILE A 70 10.80 -2.34 -0.70
N PHE A 71 11.54 -3.17 0.02
CA PHE A 71 11.68 -3.09 1.46
C PHE A 71 13.16 -3.14 1.85
N ILE A 72 13.55 -2.28 2.79
CA ILE A 72 14.78 -2.44 3.54
C ILE A 72 14.45 -2.43 5.02
N ASN A 73 15.02 -3.37 5.75
CA ASN A 73 14.76 -3.55 7.17
C ASN A 73 16.05 -3.82 7.92
N GLY A 74 16.01 -3.62 9.24
CA GLY A 74 17.09 -4.01 10.13
C GLY A 74 17.24 -5.53 10.26
N LYS A 75 17.91 -5.96 11.32
CA LYS A 75 18.13 -7.39 11.61
C LYS A 75 16.87 -8.08 12.10
N SER A 76 15.97 -7.34 12.72
CA SER A 76 14.68 -7.79 13.26
C SER A 76 13.52 -7.20 12.46
N LEU A 77 12.37 -7.88 12.48
CA LEU A 77 11.09 -7.33 11.98
C LEU A 77 10.63 -6.09 12.77
N LEU A 78 11.14 -5.92 13.98
CA LEU A 78 10.85 -4.78 14.86
C LEU A 78 11.85 -3.62 14.68
N ASP A 79 12.82 -3.76 13.78
CA ASP A 79 13.75 -2.67 13.51
C ASP A 79 13.13 -1.66 12.53
N PRO A 80 13.55 -0.38 12.59
CA PRO A 80 13.18 0.62 11.60
C PRO A 80 13.31 0.10 10.17
N SER A 81 12.33 0.44 9.34
CA SER A 81 12.21 -0.09 7.98
C SER A 81 11.73 0.98 7.02
N ILE A 82 12.27 0.95 5.81
CA ILE A 82 11.83 1.81 4.71
C ILE A 82 11.20 0.92 3.67
N SER A 83 10.01 1.26 3.22
CA SER A 83 9.37 0.57 2.12
C SER A 83 8.79 1.52 1.10
N TYR A 84 8.66 1.02 -0.12
CA TYR A 84 8.08 1.72 -1.23
C TYR A 84 7.29 0.75 -2.10
N ASN A 85 6.08 1.13 -2.48
CA ASN A 85 5.43 0.63 -3.68
C ASN A 85 5.01 1.83 -4.56
N PRO A 86 4.65 1.63 -5.85
CA PRO A 86 4.25 2.70 -6.76
C PRO A 86 3.41 3.82 -6.16
N ASN A 87 2.52 3.46 -5.24
CA ASN A 87 1.53 4.36 -4.70
C ASN A 87 1.80 4.80 -3.26
N ARG A 88 2.86 4.32 -2.62
CA ARG A 88 3.15 4.55 -1.19
C ARG A 88 4.65 4.52 -0.91
N MET A 89 5.16 5.59 -0.30
CA MET A 89 6.43 5.60 0.42
C MET A 89 6.15 5.47 1.91
N TYR A 90 6.91 4.64 2.61
CA TYR A 90 6.73 4.34 4.03
C TYR A 90 8.08 4.29 4.73
N ILE A 91 8.13 4.84 5.94
CA ILE A 91 9.22 4.69 6.88
C ILE A 91 8.62 4.37 8.25
N SER A 92 9.15 3.36 8.93
CA SER A 92 9.02 3.21 10.38
C SER A 92 10.35 3.52 11.03
N MET A 93 10.33 4.35 12.07
CA MET A 93 11.52 4.77 12.80
C MET A 93 11.25 5.01 14.28
N ASN A 94 12.32 4.97 15.07
CA ASN A 94 12.24 5.24 16.48
C ASN A 94 11.75 6.68 16.77
N LYS A 95 10.78 6.82 17.67
CA LYS A 95 10.19 8.10 18.06
C LYS A 95 11.22 9.11 18.57
N GLU A 96 12.19 8.69 19.39
CA GLU A 96 13.19 9.60 19.96
C GLU A 96 14.09 10.17 18.87
N VAL A 97 14.53 9.33 17.93
CA VAL A 97 15.31 9.76 16.75
C VAL A 97 14.53 10.78 15.93
N TYR A 98 13.22 10.56 15.72
CA TYR A 98 12.38 11.54 15.06
C TYR A 98 12.30 12.86 15.83
N MET A 99 12.04 12.81 17.13
CA MET A 99 11.88 14.02 17.95
C MET A 99 13.15 14.87 18.01
N GLU A 100 14.33 14.24 18.03
CA GLU A 100 15.64 14.92 17.97
C GLU A 100 15.87 15.63 16.62
N ASN A 101 15.25 15.15 15.54
CA ASN A 101 15.44 15.63 14.16
C ASN A 101 14.13 16.17 13.54
N LYS A 102 13.15 16.54 14.37
CA LYS A 102 11.77 16.86 13.97
C LYS A 102 11.69 17.90 12.85
N GLU A 103 12.42 19.01 13.01
CA GLU A 103 12.39 20.11 12.03
C GLU A 103 12.97 19.70 10.67
N GLU A 104 14.10 18.98 10.67
CA GLU A 104 14.74 18.51 9.44
C GLU A 104 13.83 17.53 8.68
N ILE A 105 13.26 16.56 9.40
CA ILE A 105 12.38 15.54 8.82
C ILE A 105 11.07 16.17 8.34
N ASP A 106 10.41 17.03 9.13
CA ASP A 106 9.17 17.69 8.73
C ASP A 106 9.37 18.55 7.47
N ASN A 107 10.49 19.26 7.37
CA ASN A 107 10.83 20.07 6.21
C ASN A 107 11.12 19.19 4.99
N PHE A 108 11.86 18.10 5.16
CA PHE A 108 12.11 17.14 4.09
C PHE A 108 10.80 16.55 3.55
N ILE A 109 9.92 16.08 4.44
CA ILE A 109 8.62 15.53 4.05
C ILE A 109 7.79 16.57 3.32
N SER A 110 7.69 17.79 3.84
CA SER A 110 6.90 18.87 3.20
C SER A 110 7.45 19.22 1.80
N ASN A 111 8.77 19.26 1.63
CA ASN A 111 9.40 19.54 0.35
C ASN A 111 9.21 18.38 -0.65
N LEU A 112 9.42 17.14 -0.19
CA LEU A 112 9.24 15.96 -1.02
C LEU A 112 7.79 15.81 -1.45
N PHE A 113 6.84 16.00 -0.52
CA PHE A 113 5.40 15.92 -0.76
C PHE A 113 4.96 16.82 -1.92
N GLN A 114 5.36 18.10 -1.89
CA GLN A 114 5.08 19.06 -2.97
C GLN A 114 5.76 18.65 -4.28
N LYS A 115 7.02 18.22 -4.20
CA LYS A 115 7.82 17.84 -5.38
C LYS A 115 7.24 16.65 -6.13
N ILE A 116 6.74 15.65 -5.42
CA ILE A 116 6.14 14.44 -6.01
C ILE A 116 4.65 14.59 -6.26
N GLN A 117 4.05 15.71 -5.87
CA GLN A 117 2.60 15.94 -5.93
C GLN A 117 1.83 14.77 -5.30
N ALA A 118 2.24 14.38 -4.09
CA ALA A 118 1.56 13.32 -3.36
C ALA A 118 0.13 13.74 -3.01
N ASP A 119 -0.76 12.76 -2.89
CA ASP A 119 -2.18 12.99 -2.62
C ASP A 119 -2.37 13.22 -1.12
N ILE A 120 -1.82 12.33 -0.31
CA ILE A 120 -1.89 12.42 1.15
C ILE A 120 -0.62 11.88 1.78
N GLY A 121 -0.14 12.56 2.80
CA GLY A 121 0.92 12.07 3.66
C GLY A 121 0.49 12.16 5.12
N PHE A 122 1.01 11.26 5.96
CA PHE A 122 0.75 11.32 7.40
C PHE A 122 1.91 10.81 8.23
N LEU A 123 1.88 11.15 9.52
CA LEU A 123 2.80 10.65 10.53
C LEU A 123 2.04 10.27 11.80
N GLU A 124 2.31 9.08 12.35
CA GLU A 124 1.62 8.55 13.54
C GLU A 124 2.49 7.62 14.40
N ASP A 125 2.04 7.34 15.63
CA ASP A 125 2.58 6.27 16.48
C ASP A 125 2.04 4.91 16.02
N ASP A 126 2.93 3.95 15.76
CA ASP A 126 2.56 2.66 15.19
C ASP A 126 1.69 1.83 16.15
N THR A 127 1.95 1.91 17.45
CA THR A 127 1.17 1.18 18.46
C THR A 127 -0.22 1.79 18.61
N TYR A 128 -0.31 3.12 18.67
CA TYR A 128 -1.60 3.82 18.70
C TYR A 128 -2.44 3.46 17.47
N ARG A 129 -1.87 3.58 16.27
CA ARG A 129 -2.57 3.23 15.03
C ARG A 129 -3.04 1.78 15.01
N TYR A 130 -2.22 0.84 15.48
CA TYR A 130 -2.63 -0.56 15.60
C TYR A 130 -3.85 -0.71 16.52
N LEU A 131 -3.77 -0.18 17.73
CA LEU A 131 -4.85 -0.29 18.73
C LEU A 131 -6.15 0.38 18.29
N GLU A 132 -6.09 1.51 17.58
CA GLU A 132 -7.30 2.19 17.08
C GLU A 132 -8.03 1.39 15.98
N ASN A 133 -7.35 0.43 15.35
CA ASN A 133 -7.84 -0.31 14.18
C ASN A 133 -7.91 -1.84 14.37
N GLU A 134 -7.48 -2.38 15.51
CA GLU A 134 -7.56 -3.80 15.80
C GLU A 134 -8.99 -4.18 16.22
N GLU A 135 -9.60 -5.09 15.47
CA GLU A 135 -10.94 -5.62 15.74
C GLU A 135 -10.89 -6.89 16.60
N ASP A 136 -9.77 -7.62 16.53
CA ASP A 136 -9.56 -8.84 17.30
C ASP A 136 -9.23 -8.53 18.76
N ILE A 137 -10.00 -9.14 19.67
CA ILE A 137 -9.87 -8.86 21.09
C ILE A 137 -8.53 -9.36 21.65
N GLU A 138 -8.09 -10.55 21.21
CA GLU A 138 -6.85 -11.16 21.71
C GLU A 138 -5.65 -10.34 21.25
N GLY A 139 -5.56 -10.01 19.96
CA GLY A 139 -4.49 -9.16 19.41
C GLY A 139 -4.45 -7.77 20.05
N PHE A 140 -5.60 -7.15 20.31
CA PHE A 140 -5.68 -5.86 20.98
C PHE A 140 -5.14 -5.90 22.41
N GLU A 141 -5.51 -6.93 23.19
CA GLU A 141 -5.01 -7.11 24.56
C GLU A 141 -3.51 -7.46 24.59
N GLU A 142 -3.03 -8.31 23.66
CA GLU A 142 -1.62 -8.66 23.52
C GLU A 142 -0.73 -7.45 23.20
N ALA A 143 -1.23 -6.50 22.41
CA ALA A 143 -0.57 -5.24 22.13
C ALA A 143 -0.64 -4.23 23.30
N GLY A 144 -1.27 -4.59 24.41
CA GLY A 144 -1.38 -3.76 25.63
C GLY A 144 -2.61 -2.85 25.65
N GLY A 145 -3.57 -3.06 24.76
CA GLY A 145 -4.86 -2.40 24.77
C GLY A 145 -5.68 -2.76 26.02
N LYS A 146 -6.58 -1.86 26.42
CA LYS A 146 -7.56 -2.10 27.50
C LYS A 146 -8.95 -2.05 26.93
N LEU A 147 -9.67 -3.17 27.00
CA LEU A 147 -11.01 -3.26 26.44
C LEU A 147 -11.96 -2.23 27.06
N ILE A 148 -12.73 -1.59 26.19
CA ILE A 148 -13.84 -0.73 26.56
C ILE A 148 -15.11 -1.49 26.18
N GLU A 149 -15.85 -2.00 27.17
CA GLU A 149 -16.99 -2.92 26.95
C GLU A 149 -18.02 -2.36 25.96
N ASP A 150 -18.29 -1.06 26.00
CA ASP A 150 -19.23 -0.37 25.09
C ASP A 150 -18.80 -0.39 23.61
N ARG A 151 -17.54 -0.72 23.33
CA ARG A 151 -17.00 -0.87 21.98
C ARG A 151 -17.02 -2.33 21.51
N VAL A 152 -17.28 -3.31 22.37
CA VAL A 152 -17.35 -4.71 21.97
C VAL A 152 -18.73 -5.01 21.36
N VAL A 153 -18.73 -5.57 20.15
CA VAL A 153 -19.93 -5.95 19.40
C VAL A 153 -19.88 -7.42 19.02
N LYS A 154 -21.06 -8.02 18.87
CA LYS A 154 -21.18 -9.41 18.39
C LYS A 154 -21.44 -9.41 16.89
N ILE A 155 -20.54 -10.00 16.12
CA ILE A 155 -20.65 -10.18 14.68
C ILE A 155 -20.70 -11.69 14.40
N GLY A 156 -21.88 -12.19 14.02
CA GLY A 156 -22.11 -13.63 13.91
C GLY A 156 -21.91 -14.34 15.27
N ASN A 157 -20.93 -15.24 15.34
CA ASN A 157 -20.59 -15.99 16.56
C ASN A 157 -19.38 -15.42 17.31
N GLU A 158 -18.76 -14.36 16.79
CA GLU A 158 -17.53 -13.78 17.34
C GLU A 158 -17.81 -12.45 18.04
N LEU A 159 -17.02 -12.16 19.07
CA LEU A 159 -16.94 -10.84 19.68
C LEU A 159 -15.78 -10.09 19.03
N LYS A 160 -16.05 -8.85 18.61
CA LYS A 160 -15.09 -7.98 17.97
C LYS A 160 -15.15 -6.58 18.56
N ILE A 161 -14.06 -5.85 18.45
CA ILE A 161 -14.02 -4.42 18.79
C ILE A 161 -14.58 -3.64 17.60
N ASP A 162 -15.60 -2.82 17.86
CA ASP A 162 -16.13 -1.85 16.92
C ASP A 162 -15.19 -0.65 16.82
N THR A 163 -14.22 -0.76 15.92
CA THR A 163 -13.21 0.27 15.68
C THR A 163 -13.80 1.58 15.18
N SER A 164 -15.02 1.58 14.61
CA SER A 164 -15.69 2.81 14.18
C SER A 164 -16.03 3.77 15.33
N LYS A 165 -15.98 3.28 16.59
CA LYS A 165 -16.14 4.07 17.81
C LYS A 165 -14.82 4.62 18.36
N ASN A 166 -13.69 4.26 17.76
CA ASN A 166 -12.37 4.73 18.18
C ASN A 166 -12.09 6.07 17.47
N PRO A 167 -11.66 7.13 18.17
CA PRO A 167 -11.53 8.47 17.58
C PRO A 167 -10.41 8.57 16.52
N GLY A 168 -9.38 7.74 16.63
CA GLY A 168 -8.24 7.62 15.73
C GLY A 168 -8.34 6.50 14.69
N HIS A 169 -9.48 5.79 14.55
CA HIS A 169 -9.58 4.72 13.55
C HIS A 169 -9.38 5.21 12.11
N THR A 170 -8.65 4.48 11.30
CA THR A 170 -8.36 4.83 9.91
C THR A 170 -8.81 3.71 9.00
N LYS A 171 -9.19 4.04 7.77
CA LYS A 171 -9.54 3.04 6.76
C LYS A 171 -8.69 3.22 5.52
N MET A 172 -8.28 2.12 4.92
CA MET A 172 -7.74 2.11 3.56
C MET A 172 -8.89 1.81 2.60
N ILE A 173 -9.26 2.76 1.74
CA ILE A 173 -10.34 2.60 0.76
C ILE A 173 -9.82 3.03 -0.61
N ASN A 174 -9.86 2.15 -1.60
CA ASN A 174 -9.29 2.36 -2.95
C ASN A 174 -7.85 2.91 -2.93
N GLY A 175 -7.02 2.34 -2.06
CA GLY A 175 -5.61 2.74 -1.92
C GLY A 175 -5.38 4.10 -1.26
N LEU A 176 -6.42 4.73 -0.70
CA LEU A 176 -6.32 5.99 0.03
C LEU A 176 -6.57 5.81 1.54
N PRO A 177 -5.68 6.34 2.40
CA PRO A 177 -5.86 6.34 3.84
C PRO A 177 -6.84 7.43 4.27
N ILE A 178 -7.99 7.06 4.84
CA ILE A 178 -9.02 7.96 5.36
C ILE A 178 -8.99 7.93 6.89
N GLY A 179 -8.72 9.06 7.52
CA GLY A 179 -8.76 9.19 8.98
C GLY A 179 -8.17 10.49 9.47
N VAL A 180 -7.84 10.53 10.76
CA VAL A 180 -7.20 11.67 11.43
C VAL A 180 -5.85 11.20 11.94
N TYR A 181 -4.79 11.90 11.58
CA TYR A 181 -3.42 11.58 11.99
C TYR A 181 -2.80 12.73 12.78
N TRP A 182 -1.74 12.47 13.55
CA TRP A 182 -1.05 13.54 14.28
C TRP A 182 -0.58 14.66 13.36
N LYS A 183 0.09 14.30 12.26
CA LYS A 183 0.44 15.23 11.18
C LYS A 183 -0.09 14.71 9.86
N MET A 184 -0.60 15.62 9.04
CA MET A 184 -1.16 15.32 7.73
C MET A 184 -0.64 16.32 6.71
N TRP A 185 -0.31 15.83 5.52
CA TRP A 185 -0.07 16.61 4.32
C TRP A 185 -1.17 16.26 3.33
N ILE A 186 -1.93 17.26 2.87
CA ILE A 186 -3.08 17.10 1.98
C ILE A 186 -2.79 17.79 0.66
N GLY A 187 -2.68 16.99 -0.39
CA GLY A 187 -2.35 17.40 -1.74
C GLY A 187 -3.57 17.71 -2.60
N HIS A 188 -3.31 18.25 -3.79
CA HIS A 188 -4.34 18.74 -4.69
C HIS A 188 -5.34 17.68 -5.13
N ASP A 189 -4.86 16.48 -5.44
CA ASP A 189 -5.71 15.38 -5.91
C ASP A 189 -6.61 14.85 -4.79
N TYR A 190 -6.22 15.02 -3.52
CA TYR A 190 -7.05 14.67 -2.37
C TYR A 190 -8.20 15.67 -2.13
N TYR A 191 -8.12 16.88 -2.67
CA TYR A 191 -9.21 17.87 -2.65
C TYR A 191 -10.41 17.48 -3.54
N ARG A 192 -10.28 16.43 -4.36
CA ARG A 192 -11.43 15.80 -5.01
C ARG A 192 -12.41 15.20 -4.01
N TYR A 193 -11.90 14.81 -2.85
CA TYR A 193 -12.67 14.16 -1.79
C TYR A 193 -12.92 15.12 -0.61
N LEU A 194 -11.91 15.91 -0.23
CA LEU A 194 -12.02 16.87 0.86
C LEU A 194 -12.17 18.30 0.36
N SER A 195 -13.06 19.07 1.01
CA SER A 195 -13.21 20.49 0.68
C SER A 195 -11.99 21.29 1.12
N GLN A 196 -11.25 21.83 0.15
CA GLN A 196 -10.12 22.73 0.41
C GLN A 196 -10.51 23.92 1.30
N ARG A 197 -11.71 24.49 1.09
CA ARG A 197 -12.25 25.58 1.90
C ARG A 197 -12.40 25.16 3.36
N LYS A 198 -13.05 24.02 3.63
CA LYS A 198 -13.22 23.52 5.00
C LYS A 198 -11.88 23.26 5.67
N LEU A 199 -10.93 22.65 4.95
CA LEU A 199 -9.58 22.43 5.46
C LEU A 199 -8.87 23.75 5.78
N SER A 200 -9.02 24.79 4.95
CA SER A 200 -8.43 26.11 5.20
C SER A 200 -9.08 26.86 6.37
N GLU A 201 -10.37 26.65 6.60
CA GLU A 201 -11.15 27.28 7.67
C GLU A 201 -11.06 26.50 9.00
N TYR A 202 -10.46 25.30 9.01
CA TYR A 202 -10.34 24.48 10.21
C TYR A 202 -9.30 25.06 11.18
N ASP A 203 -9.76 25.43 12.37
CA ASP A 203 -8.98 26.15 13.40
C ASP A 203 -8.76 25.33 14.68
N ASN A 204 -9.42 24.18 14.83
CA ASN A 204 -9.30 23.32 16.01
C ASN A 204 -8.09 22.37 15.90
N CYS A 205 -6.91 22.92 15.67
CA CYS A 205 -5.64 22.20 15.58
C CYS A 205 -4.48 23.08 16.04
N TYR A 206 -3.29 22.48 16.20
CA TYR A 206 -2.09 23.21 16.57
C TYR A 206 -1.53 24.06 15.43
N GLU A 207 -1.48 23.50 14.21
CA GLU A 207 -0.92 24.17 13.03
C GLU A 207 -1.73 23.80 11.79
N ASN A 208 -2.07 24.80 10.97
CA ASN A 208 -2.71 24.62 9.68
C ASN A 208 -2.10 25.60 8.68
N ILE A 209 -1.20 25.09 7.83
CA ILE A 209 -0.38 25.90 6.93
C ILE A 209 -0.62 25.47 5.49
N GLU A 210 -0.82 26.44 4.62
CA GLU A 210 -0.77 26.25 3.17
C GLU A 210 0.69 26.30 2.69
N LEU A 211 1.10 25.27 1.97
CA LEU A 211 2.44 25.14 1.40
C LEU A 211 2.54 25.92 0.08
N GLU A 212 3.75 26.06 -0.46
CA GLU A 212 4.03 26.93 -1.62
C GLU A 212 3.24 26.52 -2.87
N ASP A 213 3.01 25.22 -3.07
CA ASP A 213 2.25 24.70 -4.19
C ASP A 213 0.73 24.75 -3.99
N GLY A 214 0.24 25.21 -2.82
CA GLY A 214 -1.19 25.25 -2.46
C GLY A 214 -1.71 23.97 -1.79
N SER A 215 -0.87 22.96 -1.59
CA SER A 215 -1.16 21.85 -0.69
C SER A 215 -1.14 22.32 0.77
N ARG A 216 -1.51 21.45 1.72
CA ARG A 216 -1.71 21.85 3.12
C ARG A 216 -1.05 20.90 4.10
N LYS A 217 -0.36 21.45 5.09
CA LYS A 217 0.11 20.72 6.26
C LYS A 217 -0.78 21.03 7.45
N ILE A 218 -1.29 20.00 8.11
CA ILE A 218 -2.09 20.10 9.34
C ILE A 218 -1.37 19.31 10.45
N VAL A 219 -1.21 19.92 11.61
CA VAL A 219 -0.70 19.28 12.82
C VAL A 219 -1.77 19.39 13.89
N MET A 220 -2.30 18.26 14.34
CA MET A 220 -3.45 18.22 15.25
C MET A 220 -3.09 18.76 16.64
N THR A 221 -1.94 18.35 17.19
CA THR A 221 -1.47 18.71 18.54
C THR A 221 0.02 19.05 18.54
N GLU A 222 0.50 19.78 19.55
CA GLU A 222 1.91 20.18 19.64
C GLU A 222 2.85 18.96 19.71
N THR A 223 2.42 17.93 20.46
CA THR A 223 3.17 16.70 20.66
C THR A 223 2.38 15.45 20.26
N LEU A 224 3.10 14.40 19.86
CA LEU A 224 2.50 13.09 19.58
C LEU A 224 1.84 12.47 20.82
N ASP A 225 2.41 12.68 22.01
CA ASP A 225 1.85 12.13 23.25
C ASP A 225 0.49 12.76 23.61
N GLU A 226 0.28 14.04 23.27
CA GLU A 226 -1.04 14.67 23.39
C GLU A 226 -2.04 14.11 22.37
N PHE A 227 -1.60 13.87 21.14
CA PHE A 227 -2.44 13.30 20.09
C PHE A 227 -2.97 11.92 20.49
N ILE A 228 -2.12 11.01 20.96
CA ILE A 228 -2.53 9.65 21.34
C ILE A 228 -3.29 9.58 22.68
N SER A 229 -3.50 10.72 23.35
CA SER A 229 -4.22 10.77 24.62
C SER A 229 -5.72 10.95 24.42
N GLU A 230 -6.51 10.40 25.35
CA GLU A 230 -7.98 10.57 25.36
C GLU A 230 -8.41 12.04 25.47
N LYS A 231 -7.54 12.93 25.97
CA LYS A 231 -7.84 14.36 26.13
C LYS A 231 -8.10 15.08 24.81
N THR A 232 -7.69 14.49 23.69
CA THR A 232 -7.83 15.07 22.36
C THR A 232 -8.83 14.29 21.49
N ASP A 233 -9.59 13.37 22.07
CA ASP A 233 -10.57 12.58 21.33
C ASP A 233 -11.69 13.44 20.72
N ASP A 234 -12.18 14.44 21.46
CA ASP A 234 -13.16 15.42 20.95
C ASP A 234 -12.62 16.18 19.74
N MET A 235 -11.32 16.48 19.70
CA MET A 235 -10.67 17.15 18.57
C MET A 235 -10.61 16.24 17.34
N LYS A 236 -10.29 14.95 17.53
CA LYS A 236 -10.29 13.96 16.44
C LYS A 236 -11.69 13.80 15.85
N TRP A 237 -12.73 13.71 16.70
CA TRP A 237 -14.12 13.66 16.26
C TRP A 237 -14.55 14.95 15.54
N ASP A 238 -14.20 16.13 16.06
CA ASP A 238 -14.50 17.41 15.41
C ASP A 238 -13.88 17.50 14.00
N PHE A 239 -12.63 17.05 13.81
CA PHE A 239 -12.03 16.97 12.48
C PHE A 239 -12.84 16.06 11.55
N ARG A 240 -13.18 14.84 12.00
CA ARG A 240 -13.95 13.88 11.20
C ARG A 240 -15.29 14.45 10.75
N GLU A 241 -16.01 15.09 11.66
CA GLU A 241 -17.32 15.67 11.41
C GLU A 241 -17.23 16.87 10.46
N LYS A 242 -16.34 17.82 10.72
CA LYS A 242 -16.20 19.02 9.88
C LYS A 242 -15.73 18.67 8.47
N MET A 243 -14.80 17.74 8.35
CA MET A 243 -14.29 17.25 7.06
C MET A 243 -15.21 16.23 6.39
N GLU A 244 -16.29 15.82 7.06
CA GLU A 244 -17.28 14.86 6.55
C GLU A 244 -16.65 13.55 6.08
N LEU A 245 -15.66 13.01 6.82
CA LEU A 245 -14.90 11.84 6.38
C LEU A 245 -15.79 10.63 6.08
N LYS A 246 -16.90 10.45 6.80
CA LYS A 246 -17.88 9.39 6.50
C LYS A 246 -18.46 9.50 5.08
N LYS A 247 -18.73 10.71 4.59
CA LYS A 247 -19.20 10.90 3.20
C LYS A 247 -18.10 10.56 2.20
N VAL A 248 -16.85 10.87 2.52
CA VAL A 248 -15.70 10.48 1.70
C VAL A 248 -15.56 8.96 1.62
N GLU A 249 -15.67 8.26 2.75
CA GLU A 249 -15.67 6.79 2.78
C GLU A 249 -16.77 6.22 1.88
N GLU A 250 -18.01 6.69 2.03
CA GLU A 250 -19.15 6.28 1.20
C GLU A 250 -18.92 6.57 -0.29
N MET A 251 -18.33 7.70 -0.65
CA MET A 251 -17.99 8.02 -2.04
C MET A 251 -16.95 7.06 -2.62
N LEU A 252 -15.90 6.74 -1.86
CA LEU A 252 -14.81 5.88 -2.31
C LEU A 252 -15.26 4.43 -2.49
N TYR A 253 -16.11 3.90 -1.59
CA TYR A 253 -16.68 2.56 -1.74
C TYR A 253 -17.53 2.36 -3.00
N ASN A 254 -18.04 3.46 -3.59
CA ASN A 254 -18.89 3.42 -4.78
C ASN A 254 -18.12 3.67 -6.08
N LEU A 255 -16.80 3.85 -6.02
CA LEU A 255 -15.99 3.95 -7.24
C LEU A 255 -15.85 2.55 -7.87
N PRO A 256 -15.93 2.45 -9.21
CA PRO A 256 -15.72 1.18 -9.90
C PRO A 256 -14.30 0.66 -9.67
N GLU A 257 -14.16 -0.66 -9.55
CA GLU A 257 -12.86 -1.32 -9.59
C GLU A 257 -12.23 -1.09 -10.97
N GLU A 258 -10.93 -0.76 -11.01
CA GLU A 258 -10.21 -0.62 -12.28
C GLU A 258 -9.83 -2.00 -12.83
N ASP A 259 -10.12 -2.24 -14.11
CA ASP A 259 -9.71 -3.47 -14.82
C ASP A 259 -8.17 -3.54 -14.92
N ILE A 260 -7.60 -4.72 -14.66
CA ILE A 260 -6.16 -4.97 -14.87
C ILE A 260 -5.88 -5.00 -16.38
N PRO A 261 -4.94 -4.21 -16.92
CA PRO A 261 -4.61 -4.25 -18.34
C PRO A 261 -4.05 -5.61 -18.78
N ASP A 262 -4.44 -6.13 -19.96
CA ASP A 262 -4.05 -7.45 -20.51
C ASP A 262 -2.52 -7.71 -20.56
N GLY A 263 -1.72 -6.64 -20.69
CA GLY A 263 -0.25 -6.74 -20.70
C GLY A 263 0.37 -7.05 -19.33
N GLU A 264 -0.40 -6.91 -18.24
CA GLU A 264 0.04 -7.12 -16.86
C GLU A 264 -0.36 -8.49 -16.32
N LEU A 265 -0.94 -9.34 -17.18
CA LEU A 265 -1.27 -10.71 -16.83
C LEU A 265 0.00 -11.54 -16.64
N LEU A 266 0.12 -12.15 -15.47
CA LEU A 266 1.14 -13.15 -15.12
C LEU A 266 0.71 -14.56 -15.53
N GLU A 267 -0.61 -14.72 -15.56
CA GLU A 267 -1.31 -15.89 -15.98
C GLU A 267 -2.61 -15.45 -16.67
N GLU A 268 -2.99 -16.12 -17.75
CA GLU A 268 -4.31 -15.95 -18.35
C GLU A 268 -4.99 -17.30 -18.54
N THR A 269 -6.29 -17.32 -18.24
CA THR A 269 -7.15 -18.47 -18.48
C THR A 269 -7.98 -18.22 -19.73
N ILE A 270 -7.84 -19.10 -20.71
CA ILE A 270 -8.61 -19.05 -21.97
C ILE A 270 -9.51 -20.27 -22.03
N ILE A 271 -10.81 -20.04 -22.11
CA ILE A 271 -11.79 -21.09 -22.38
C ILE A 271 -12.00 -21.19 -23.89
N SER A 272 -11.90 -22.40 -24.43
CA SER A 272 -12.16 -22.66 -25.84
C SER A 272 -13.58 -22.25 -26.23
N LYS A 273 -13.78 -21.87 -27.49
CA LYS A 273 -15.05 -21.43 -28.04
C LYS A 273 -16.18 -22.45 -27.88
N ASP A 274 -15.84 -23.74 -27.88
CA ASP A 274 -16.79 -24.83 -27.67
C ASP A 274 -17.01 -25.18 -26.18
N GLY A 275 -16.31 -24.51 -25.27
CA GLY A 275 -16.43 -24.66 -23.82
C GLY A 275 -15.85 -25.98 -23.27
N LYS A 276 -15.10 -26.74 -24.07
CA LYS A 276 -14.62 -28.08 -23.70
C LYS A 276 -13.20 -28.10 -23.15
N ALA A 277 -12.46 -27.01 -23.29
CA ALA A 277 -11.11 -26.91 -22.79
C ALA A 277 -10.89 -25.56 -22.12
N GLU A 278 -10.18 -25.59 -21.02
CA GLU A 278 -9.60 -24.44 -20.34
C GLU A 278 -8.08 -24.50 -20.49
N TYR A 279 -7.49 -23.39 -20.85
CA TYR A 279 -6.06 -23.23 -21.09
C TYR A 279 -5.50 -22.23 -20.09
N THR A 280 -4.62 -22.69 -19.21
CA THR A 280 -3.89 -21.83 -18.27
C THR A 280 -2.53 -21.54 -18.86
N LEU A 281 -2.28 -20.28 -19.21
CA LEU A 281 -1.01 -19.79 -19.74
C LEU A 281 -0.27 -19.02 -18.66
N THR A 282 0.95 -19.44 -18.35
CA THR A 282 1.86 -18.76 -17.43
C THR A 282 3.09 -18.27 -18.22
N TYR A 283 3.57 -17.04 -18.01
CA TYR A 283 4.62 -16.47 -18.89
C TYR A 283 6.00 -16.32 -18.24
N PHE A 284 7.07 -16.47 -19.02
CA PHE A 284 8.43 -16.51 -18.51
C PHE A 284 9.43 -15.76 -19.39
N ASP A 285 10.56 -15.36 -18.81
CA ASP A 285 11.73 -14.85 -19.52
C ASP A 285 12.62 -15.98 -20.08
N ASP A 286 13.77 -15.60 -20.66
CA ASP A 286 14.73 -16.55 -21.20
C ASP A 286 15.38 -17.44 -20.13
N ASN A 287 15.42 -16.99 -18.88
CA ASN A 287 15.95 -17.70 -17.72
C ASN A 287 14.89 -18.54 -16.99
N MET A 288 13.65 -18.59 -17.49
CA MET A 288 12.50 -19.23 -16.84
C MET A 288 12.09 -18.55 -15.52
N GLU A 289 12.36 -17.25 -15.38
CA GLU A 289 11.76 -16.41 -14.35
C GLU A 289 10.32 -16.07 -14.76
N TRP A 290 9.37 -16.27 -13.86
CA TRP A 290 7.95 -15.97 -14.08
C TRP A 290 7.76 -14.46 -14.25
N MET A 291 7.00 -13.99 -15.23
CA MET A 291 6.79 -12.57 -15.48
C MET A 291 5.52 -12.27 -16.25
N GLU A 292 5.19 -10.98 -16.39
CA GLU A 292 4.04 -10.53 -17.17
C GLU A 292 4.19 -10.84 -18.66
N LYS A 293 3.05 -11.08 -19.31
CA LYS A 293 2.89 -11.32 -20.75
C LYS A 293 3.68 -10.34 -21.61
N ALA A 294 3.73 -9.06 -21.23
CA ALA A 294 4.41 -8.01 -21.99
C ALA A 294 5.94 -8.17 -22.10
N TYR A 295 6.58 -8.82 -21.12
CA TYR A 295 8.05 -9.01 -21.07
C TYR A 295 8.48 -10.44 -21.39
N ALA A 296 7.53 -11.37 -21.38
CA ALA A 296 7.82 -12.77 -21.55
C ALA A 296 8.37 -13.09 -22.94
N THR A 297 9.38 -13.95 -22.97
CA THR A 297 9.91 -14.56 -24.20
C THR A 297 9.39 -15.99 -24.36
N LYS A 298 8.91 -16.60 -23.28
CA LYS A 298 8.40 -17.97 -23.20
C LYS A 298 7.06 -18.05 -22.48
N TYR A 299 6.36 -19.15 -22.67
CA TYR A 299 5.15 -19.50 -21.93
C TYR A 299 5.17 -20.96 -21.51
N TYR A 300 4.44 -21.27 -20.46
CA TYR A 300 4.01 -22.61 -20.05
C TYR A 300 2.50 -22.69 -20.19
N LEU A 301 2.00 -23.73 -20.84
CA LEU A 301 0.59 -23.95 -21.07
C LEU A 301 0.16 -25.24 -20.39
N ILE A 302 -0.92 -25.19 -19.63
CA ILE A 302 -1.66 -26.34 -19.12
C ILE A 302 -3.03 -26.37 -19.79
N LYS A 303 -3.43 -27.53 -20.30
CA LYS A 303 -4.77 -27.77 -20.83
C LYS A 303 -5.60 -28.61 -19.86
N HIS A 304 -6.70 -28.06 -19.38
CA HIS A 304 -7.72 -28.76 -18.63
C HIS A 304 -8.90 -29.06 -19.57
N LEU A 305 -9.38 -30.30 -19.56
CA LEU A 305 -10.63 -30.61 -20.25
C LEU A 305 -11.81 -30.40 -19.30
N LEU A 306 -12.89 -29.84 -19.84
CA LEU A 306 -14.10 -29.54 -19.11
C LEU A 306 -15.20 -30.56 -19.45
N ASP A 307 -16.00 -30.92 -18.46
CA ASP A 307 -17.23 -31.67 -18.67
C ASP A 307 -18.37 -30.78 -19.21
N GLU A 308 -19.56 -31.36 -19.42
CA GLU A 308 -20.73 -30.62 -19.93
C GLU A 308 -21.25 -29.55 -18.95
N GLU A 309 -20.84 -29.60 -17.69
CA GLU A 309 -21.19 -28.65 -16.63
C GLU A 309 -20.11 -27.57 -16.41
N GLY A 310 -18.98 -27.67 -17.14
CA GLY A 310 -17.86 -26.74 -17.06
C GLY A 310 -16.86 -27.07 -15.94
N ASN A 311 -16.94 -28.25 -15.33
CA ASN A 311 -16.00 -28.67 -14.30
C ASN A 311 -14.77 -29.34 -14.92
N TRP A 312 -13.62 -29.19 -14.25
CA TRP A 312 -12.40 -29.88 -14.65
C TRP A 312 -12.57 -31.40 -14.54
N MET A 313 -12.31 -32.12 -15.63
CA MET A 313 -12.30 -33.58 -15.64
C MET A 313 -11.03 -34.15 -14.97
N SER A 314 -10.01 -33.33 -14.76
CA SER A 314 -8.73 -33.66 -14.11
C SER A 314 -8.14 -32.41 -13.44
N GLU A 315 -7.72 -32.53 -12.18
CA GLU A 315 -7.04 -31.45 -11.44
C GLU A 315 -5.65 -31.15 -12.01
N ASP A 316 -4.93 -32.15 -12.53
CA ASP A 316 -3.54 -32.01 -13.00
C ASP A 316 -3.42 -31.48 -14.46
N GLY A 317 -4.54 -31.42 -15.19
CA GLY A 317 -4.56 -31.16 -16.64
C GLY A 317 -4.04 -32.33 -17.48
N GLU A 318 -4.23 -32.28 -18.81
CA GLU A 318 -3.85 -33.39 -19.71
C GLU A 318 -2.56 -33.15 -20.51
N MET A 319 -2.20 -31.90 -20.79
CA MET A 319 -1.06 -31.56 -21.62
C MET A 319 -0.34 -30.32 -21.09
N THR A 320 0.96 -30.46 -20.85
CA THR A 320 1.85 -29.37 -20.46
C THR A 320 2.84 -29.07 -21.58
N LYS A 321 2.95 -27.81 -21.97
CA LYS A 321 3.85 -27.38 -23.06
C LYS A 321 4.55 -26.08 -22.72
N THR A 322 5.88 -26.10 -22.83
CA THR A 322 6.69 -24.87 -22.85
C THR A 322 6.93 -24.43 -24.28
N GLY A 323 6.77 -23.15 -24.57
CA GLY A 323 7.01 -22.58 -25.90
C GLY A 323 7.58 -21.17 -25.86
N TRP A 324 7.89 -20.63 -27.03
CA TRP A 324 8.30 -19.22 -27.19
C TRP A 324 7.06 -18.37 -27.46
N MET A 325 6.96 -17.19 -26.83
CA MET A 325 5.81 -16.28 -26.99
C MET A 325 5.52 -15.94 -28.46
N LYS A 326 6.56 -15.72 -29.28
CA LYS A 326 6.43 -15.47 -30.73
C LYS A 326 5.74 -16.60 -31.52
N ASN A 327 5.63 -17.80 -30.95
CA ASN A 327 5.01 -18.96 -31.56
C ASN A 327 3.66 -19.32 -30.91
N LEU A 328 3.22 -18.56 -29.91
CA LEU A 328 1.92 -18.74 -29.27
C LEU A 328 0.83 -18.23 -30.21
N ASP A 329 -0.15 -19.08 -30.48
CA ASP A 329 -1.25 -18.81 -31.41
C ASP A 329 -2.56 -18.78 -30.62
N PHE A 330 -2.99 -17.57 -30.25
CA PHE A 330 -4.19 -17.35 -29.45
C PHE A 330 -5.48 -17.78 -30.15
N GLU A 331 -5.55 -17.68 -31.48
CA GLU A 331 -6.72 -18.14 -32.22
C GLU A 331 -6.86 -19.66 -32.13
N LYS A 332 -5.74 -20.40 -32.16
CA LYS A 332 -5.78 -21.85 -31.98
C LYS A 332 -6.17 -22.27 -30.57
N LEU A 333 -5.72 -21.56 -29.54
CA LEU A 333 -6.18 -21.80 -28.18
C LEU A 333 -7.68 -21.56 -28.05
N TYR A 334 -8.15 -20.43 -28.56
CA TYR A 334 -9.58 -20.10 -28.57
C TYR A 334 -10.41 -21.12 -29.37
N ASN A 335 -9.87 -21.67 -30.47
CA ASN A 335 -10.56 -22.69 -31.26
C ASN A 335 -10.40 -24.12 -30.72
N GLY A 336 -9.61 -24.35 -29.68
CA GLY A 336 -9.38 -25.69 -29.10
C GLY A 336 -8.42 -26.58 -29.89
N GLU A 337 -7.57 -25.99 -30.75
CA GLU A 337 -6.78 -26.69 -31.78
C GLU A 337 -5.32 -26.99 -31.38
N ILE A 338 -4.94 -26.67 -30.14
CA ILE A 338 -3.59 -26.94 -29.58
C ILE A 338 -3.51 -28.32 -28.92
#